data_AF-A0A6I3BRU2-F1
#
_entry.id   AF-A0A6I3BRU2-F1
#
_cell.length_a   1.000
_cell.length_b   1.000
_cell.length_c   1.000
_cell.angle_alpha   90.00
_cell.angle_beta   90.00
_cell.angle_gamma   90.00
#
_symmetry.space_group_name_H-M   'P 1'
#
loop_
_entity.id
_entity.type
_entity.pdbx_description
1 polymer ?
#
loop_
_entity_poly.entity_id
_entity_poly.type
_entity_poly.pdbx_seq_one_letter_code
_entity_poly.pdbx_strand_id
1 'polypeptide(L)'
;MRGIRATAFHPTWGTSPRCIALPCARSARRQSTGSRLPPGVMAKQPTKPSRRQPEPKRNAPRNDAERRAARYFQLRGYRILATNTWVAGFELDLVVRRGERLVFVEVKSKSGADYGHPFEMVTVEKARRIRRAAETWLAARPALADLEVRFEALAVTPEGVERAPFDV
;
A
#
# COMPACT_ATOMS: atom_id res chain seq x y z
N MET A 1 22.33 20.62 9.77
CA MET A 1 22.42 19.55 8.75
C MET A 1 21.09 19.48 8.02
N ARG A 2 21.13 19.60 6.68
CA ARG A 2 19.99 20.02 5.84
C ARG A 2 18.88 18.96 5.81
N GLY A 3 17.66 19.39 6.12
CA GLY A 3 16.47 18.55 6.11
C GLY A 3 16.08 18.13 4.69
N ILE A 4 15.86 16.84 4.51
CA ILE A 4 15.25 16.27 3.32
C ILE A 4 13.75 16.42 3.49
N ARG A 5 13.17 17.38 2.78
CA ARG A 5 11.71 17.59 2.72
C ARG A 5 11.05 16.38 2.03
N ALA A 6 9.87 16.02 2.54
CA ALA A 6 8.96 15.06 1.96
C ALA A 6 8.71 15.38 0.47
N THR A 7 9.02 14.43 -0.41
CA THR A 7 8.34 14.35 -1.71
C THR A 7 6.96 13.78 -1.42
N ALA A 8 6.03 14.66 -1.04
CA ALA A 8 4.63 14.32 -0.95
C ALA A 8 4.14 13.99 -2.36
N PHE A 9 3.86 12.71 -2.60
CA PHE A 9 3.03 12.30 -3.72
C PHE A 9 1.63 12.86 -3.41
N HIS A 10 1.27 13.99 -4.02
CA HIS A 10 -0.07 14.55 -3.97
C HIS A 10 -0.88 13.99 -5.15
N PRO A 11 -1.67 12.92 -4.96
CA PRO A 11 -2.72 12.59 -5.91
C PRO A 11 -3.76 13.71 -5.88
N THR A 12 -3.95 14.38 -7.01
CA THR A 12 -5.07 15.30 -7.21
C THR A 12 -6.36 14.47 -7.30
N TRP A 13 -6.92 14.12 -6.15
CA TRP A 13 -8.26 13.52 -6.08
C TRP A 13 -9.28 14.61 -6.38
N GLY A 14 -9.86 14.57 -7.57
CA GLY A 14 -10.98 15.42 -7.94
C GLY A 14 -12.17 15.13 -7.02
N THR A 15 -12.55 16.12 -6.23
CA THR A 15 -13.82 16.19 -5.51
C THR A 15 -14.94 16.56 -6.47
N SER A 16 -15.98 15.74 -6.60
CA SER A 16 -17.37 16.22 -6.76
C SER A 16 -18.44 15.14 -6.85
N PRO A 17 -19.71 15.48 -6.57
CA PRO A 17 -20.65 14.67 -5.82
C PRO A 17 -21.81 14.18 -6.69
N ARG A 18 -22.63 13.26 -6.16
CA ARG A 18 -24.08 13.49 -5.99
C ARG A 18 -24.77 12.31 -5.33
N CYS A 19 -25.42 12.64 -4.23
CA CYS A 19 -26.48 11.88 -3.60
C CYS A 19 -27.64 11.67 -4.58
N ILE A 20 -28.21 10.47 -4.59
CA ILE A 20 -29.54 10.21 -5.16
C ILE A 20 -30.48 10.02 -3.97
N ALA A 21 -31.52 10.85 -3.92
CA ALA A 21 -32.62 10.80 -2.97
C ALA A 21 -33.67 9.77 -3.42
N LEU A 22 -34.37 9.14 -2.47
CA LEU A 22 -35.81 8.85 -2.60
C LEU A 22 -36.50 8.85 -1.21
N PRO A 23 -37.76 9.35 -1.10
CA PRO A 23 -38.53 9.47 0.15
C PRO A 23 -39.67 8.44 0.31
N CYS A 24 -40.37 8.54 1.45
CA CYS A 24 -41.70 7.97 1.80
C CYS A 24 -41.72 6.50 2.30
N ALA A 25 -42.43 6.06 3.35
CA ALA A 25 -43.61 6.61 4.02
C ALA A 25 -43.81 6.06 5.47
N ARG A 26 -44.43 6.91 6.29
CA ARG A 26 -45.41 6.71 7.39
C ARG A 26 -45.48 5.44 8.28
N SER A 27 -45.31 5.74 9.57
CA SER A 27 -46.20 5.50 10.73
C SER A 27 -46.54 4.08 11.22
N ALA A 28 -46.17 3.82 12.49
CA ALA A 28 -47.14 3.45 13.51
C ALA A 28 -46.63 3.86 14.91
N ARG A 29 -47.52 4.49 15.67
CA ARG A 29 -47.37 4.92 17.05
C ARG A 29 -47.86 3.80 17.96
N ARG A 30 -47.17 3.51 19.08
CA ARG A 30 -47.81 3.36 20.41
C ARG A 30 -46.78 3.31 21.55
N GLN A 31 -47.31 3.59 22.74
CA GLN A 31 -46.67 4.16 23.91
C GLN A 31 -46.25 3.07 24.91
N SER A 32 -45.22 3.34 25.72
CA SER A 32 -45.17 2.98 27.16
C SER A 32 -44.04 3.80 27.80
N THR A 33 -44.37 4.86 28.54
CA THR A 33 -44.41 4.93 30.03
C THR A 33 -43.14 4.45 30.73
N GLY A 34 -42.40 5.41 31.32
CA GLY A 34 -41.77 5.22 32.63
C GLY A 34 -40.25 5.05 32.66
N SER A 35 -39.51 6.15 32.74
CA SER A 35 -38.63 6.49 33.89
C SER A 35 -37.66 7.60 33.48
N ARG A 36 -37.55 8.61 34.33
CA ARG A 36 -36.76 9.83 34.11
C ARG A 36 -35.34 9.55 34.63
N LEU A 37 -34.34 9.48 33.75
CA LEU A 37 -32.91 9.37 34.10
C LEU A 37 -32.20 10.73 33.90
N PRO A 38 -31.18 11.04 34.72
CA PRO A 38 -30.48 12.33 34.69
C PRO A 38 -29.63 12.51 33.41
N PRO A 39 -29.40 13.76 32.95
CA PRO A 39 -28.60 14.01 31.76
C PRO A 39 -27.11 13.97 32.09
N GLY A 40 -26.33 13.35 31.20
CA GLY A 40 -24.93 13.73 31.04
C GLY A 40 -23.87 12.75 31.55
N VAL A 41 -23.85 11.52 31.03
CA VAL A 41 -22.60 10.89 30.57
C VAL A 41 -22.96 9.91 29.46
N MET A 42 -22.72 10.27 28.19
CA MET A 42 -22.77 9.30 27.10
C MET A 42 -21.59 8.35 27.31
N ALA A 43 -21.83 7.17 27.85
CA ALA A 43 -20.90 6.07 27.77
C ALA A 43 -20.58 5.85 26.28
N LYS A 44 -19.32 6.11 25.89
CA LYS A 44 -18.85 5.84 24.53
C LYS A 44 -19.08 4.36 24.28
N GLN A 45 -20.00 4.04 23.37
CA GLN A 45 -20.24 2.67 22.93
C GLN A 45 -18.89 2.05 22.52
N PRO A 46 -18.62 0.78 22.89
CA PRO A 46 -17.41 0.12 22.45
C PRO A 46 -17.40 0.11 20.92
N THR A 47 -16.40 0.77 20.34
CA THR A 47 -16.23 0.81 18.89
C THR A 47 -16.08 -0.62 18.41
N LYS A 48 -17.03 -1.08 17.57
CA LYS A 48 -16.96 -2.39 16.91
C LYS A 48 -15.55 -2.59 16.35
N PRO A 49 -14.93 -3.77 16.51
CA PRO A 49 -13.62 -4.01 15.94
C PRO A 49 -13.70 -3.71 14.45
N SER A 50 -12.87 -2.76 14.01
CA SER A 50 -12.70 -2.42 12.59
C SER A 50 -12.66 -3.71 11.78
N ARG A 51 -13.56 -3.85 10.80
CA ARG A 51 -13.58 -5.00 9.89
C ARG A 51 -12.15 -5.26 9.45
N ARG A 52 -11.54 -6.37 9.88
CA ARG A 52 -10.21 -6.78 9.43
C ARG A 52 -10.30 -6.88 7.91
N GLN A 53 -9.71 -5.91 7.22
CA GLN A 53 -9.57 -5.97 5.78
C GLN A 53 -8.83 -7.28 5.46
N PRO A 54 -9.21 -8.00 4.40
CA PRO A 54 -8.53 -9.23 4.05
C PRO A 54 -7.03 -8.96 3.92
N GLU A 55 -6.24 -9.72 4.68
CA GLU A 55 -4.78 -9.69 4.63
C GLU A 55 -4.36 -9.78 3.15
N PRO A 56 -3.41 -8.94 2.70
CA PRO A 56 -3.05 -8.90 1.29
C PRO A 56 -2.52 -10.27 0.85
N LYS A 57 -3.01 -10.75 -0.30
CA LYS A 57 -2.64 -12.07 -0.85
C LYS A 57 -1.15 -12.09 -1.15
N ARG A 58 -0.40 -12.86 -0.37
CA ARG A 58 1.04 -13.07 -0.52
C ARG A 58 1.27 -14.34 -1.31
N ASN A 59 1.74 -14.22 -2.56
CA ASN A 59 2.11 -15.38 -3.36
C ASN A 59 3.51 -15.88 -2.98
N ALA A 60 3.85 -17.12 -3.33
CA ALA A 60 5.23 -17.57 -3.18
C ALA A 60 6.16 -16.70 -4.07
N PRO A 61 7.35 -16.31 -3.59
CA PRO A 61 8.37 -15.70 -4.45
C PRO A 61 8.65 -16.59 -5.65
N ARG A 62 8.72 -16.01 -6.85
CA ARG A 62 8.84 -16.76 -8.11
C ARG A 62 10.22 -17.38 -8.31
N ASN A 63 11.27 -16.72 -7.82
CA ASN A 63 12.67 -17.14 -8.02
C ASN A 63 13.53 -16.89 -6.76
N ASP A 64 14.81 -17.25 -6.82
CA ASP A 64 15.73 -17.06 -5.71
C ASP A 64 15.98 -15.60 -5.37
N ALA A 65 16.06 -14.73 -6.38
CA ALA A 65 16.26 -13.31 -6.19
C ALA A 65 15.12 -12.69 -5.38
N GLU A 66 13.86 -13.01 -5.67
CA GLU A 66 12.70 -12.54 -4.90
C GLU A 66 12.66 -13.12 -3.48
N ARG A 67 13.09 -14.37 -3.28
CA ARG A 67 13.20 -14.94 -1.93
C ARG A 67 14.23 -14.18 -1.10
N ARG A 68 15.41 -13.91 -1.68
CA ARG A 68 16.47 -13.14 -1.05
C ARG A 68 16.05 -11.70 -0.81
N ALA A 69 15.31 -11.09 -1.74
CA ALA A 69 14.72 -9.77 -1.61
C ALA A 69 13.74 -9.70 -0.42
N ALA A 70 12.78 -10.62 -0.35
CA ALA A 70 11.83 -10.70 0.74
C ALA A 70 12.56 -10.87 2.09
N ARG A 71 13.54 -11.77 2.16
CA ARG A 71 14.37 -11.98 3.36
C ARG A 71 15.14 -10.72 3.74
N TYR A 72 15.73 -10.02 2.77
CA TYR A 72 16.47 -8.78 2.97
C TYR A 72 15.62 -7.72 3.67
N PHE A 73 14.37 -7.53 3.22
CA PHE A 73 13.43 -6.59 3.82
C PHE A 73 12.91 -7.04 5.19
N GLN A 74 12.58 -8.33 5.34
CA GLN A 74 12.14 -8.89 6.62
C GLN A 74 13.18 -8.71 7.73
N LEU A 75 14.45 -8.99 7.45
CA LEU A 75 15.56 -8.80 8.40
C LEU A 75 15.76 -7.32 8.81
N ARG A 76 15.22 -6.37 8.04
CA ARG A 76 15.27 -4.93 8.30
C ARG A 76 13.98 -4.39 8.92
N GLY A 77 13.11 -5.28 9.40
CA GLY A 77 11.86 -4.94 10.09
C GLY A 77 10.73 -4.50 9.17
N TYR A 78 10.82 -4.78 7.86
CA TYR A 78 9.70 -4.56 6.96
C TYR A 78 8.73 -5.74 7.00
N ARG A 79 7.43 -5.43 6.94
CA ARG A 79 6.38 -6.40 6.67
C ARG A 79 6.22 -6.57 5.16
N ILE A 80 6.13 -7.81 4.71
CA ILE A 80 5.84 -8.12 3.31
C ILE A 80 4.33 -8.10 3.14
N LEU A 81 3.81 -7.16 2.34
CA LEU A 81 2.39 -7.03 2.07
C LEU A 81 1.98 -7.82 0.82
N ALA A 82 2.81 -7.83 -0.22
CA ALA A 82 2.55 -8.62 -1.42
C ALA A 82 3.85 -9.07 -2.06
N THR A 83 3.78 -10.16 -2.80
CA THR A 83 4.86 -10.77 -3.57
C THR A 83 4.27 -11.29 -4.87
N ASN A 84 4.96 -11.09 -6.00
CA ASN A 84 4.56 -11.57 -7.33
C ASN A 84 3.04 -11.37 -7.57
N THR A 85 2.57 -10.12 -7.47
CA THR A 85 1.15 -9.81 -7.57
C THR A 85 0.83 -9.17 -8.91
N TRP A 86 -0.19 -9.70 -9.58
CA TRP A 86 -0.69 -9.16 -10.85
C TRP A 86 -1.81 -8.17 -10.60
N VAL A 87 -1.70 -6.97 -11.18
CA VAL A 87 -2.67 -5.89 -11.03
C VAL A 87 -2.68 -5.01 -12.28
N ALA A 88 -3.87 -4.70 -12.81
CA ALA A 88 -4.05 -3.89 -14.02
C ALA A 88 -3.22 -4.38 -15.25
N GLY A 89 -2.99 -5.69 -15.37
CA GLY A 89 -2.19 -6.27 -16.46
C GLY A 89 -0.68 -6.18 -16.27
N PHE A 90 -0.20 -5.72 -15.11
CA PHE A 90 1.22 -5.60 -14.77
C PHE A 90 1.55 -6.41 -13.52
N GLU A 91 2.80 -6.85 -13.43
CA GLU A 91 3.36 -7.57 -12.28
C GLU A 91 4.03 -6.58 -11.32
N LEU A 92 3.80 -6.76 -10.02
CA LEU A 92 4.56 -6.13 -8.94
C LEU A 92 5.29 -7.23 -8.17
N ASP A 93 6.63 -7.20 -8.20
CA ASP A 93 7.46 -8.25 -7.60
C ASP A 93 7.29 -8.29 -6.09
N LEU A 94 7.35 -7.13 -5.43
CA LEU A 94 7.34 -7.06 -3.97
C LEU A 94 6.75 -5.73 -3.47
N VAL A 95 5.86 -5.80 -2.48
CA VAL A 95 5.33 -4.63 -1.76
C VAL A 95 5.62 -4.79 -0.28
N VAL A 96 6.35 -3.84 0.29
CA VAL A 96 6.80 -3.89 1.68
C VAL A 96 6.43 -2.65 2.47
N ARG A 97 6.25 -2.79 3.78
CA ARG A 97 5.92 -1.67 4.66
C ARG A 97 6.77 -1.65 5.92
N ARG A 98 7.22 -0.47 6.34
CA ARG A 98 7.82 -0.22 7.65
C ARG A 98 7.34 1.13 8.20
N GLY A 99 6.55 1.09 9.27
CA GLY A 99 5.91 2.29 9.82
C GLY A 99 4.97 2.94 8.80
N GLU A 100 5.25 4.21 8.47
CA GLU A 100 4.52 4.99 7.48
C GLU A 100 5.02 4.81 6.05
N ARG A 101 6.13 4.07 5.84
CA ARG A 101 6.70 3.87 4.51
C ARG A 101 6.11 2.64 3.84
N LEU A 102 5.57 2.82 2.65
CA LEU A 102 5.14 1.78 1.73
C LEU A 102 6.06 1.79 0.51
N VAL A 103 6.75 0.68 0.25
CA VAL A 103 7.71 0.59 -0.84
C VAL A 103 7.26 -0.47 -1.84
N PHE A 104 7.12 -0.05 -3.09
CA PHE A 104 6.98 -0.94 -4.24
C PHE A 104 8.38 -1.25 -4.75
N VAL A 105 8.73 -2.52 -4.75
CA VAL A 105 10.09 -2.98 -5.03
C VAL A 105 10.09 -3.78 -6.32
N GLU A 106 10.91 -3.35 -7.25
CA GLU A 106 11.28 -4.09 -8.45
C GLU A 106 12.54 -4.91 -8.16
N VAL A 107 12.49 -6.23 -8.33
CA VAL A 107 13.61 -7.13 -8.01
C VAL A 107 14.35 -7.54 -9.28
N LYS A 108 15.65 -7.31 -9.31
CA LYS A 108 16.52 -7.71 -10.43
C LYS A 108 17.56 -8.72 -9.97
N SER A 109 17.62 -9.85 -10.65
CA SER A 109 18.75 -10.77 -10.54
C SER A 109 19.91 -10.24 -11.39
N LYS A 110 21.08 -10.07 -10.79
CA LYS A 110 22.32 -9.77 -11.51
C LYS A 110 23.21 -11.01 -11.53
N SER A 111 23.51 -11.51 -12.72
CA SER A 111 24.45 -12.61 -12.94
C SER A 111 25.33 -12.28 -14.15
N GLY A 112 26.64 -12.09 -13.94
CA GLY A 112 27.60 -11.83 -15.02
C GLY A 112 27.97 -10.36 -15.25
N ALA A 113 28.64 -10.08 -16.38
CA ALA A 113 29.27 -8.81 -16.74
C ALA A 113 28.30 -7.63 -17.05
N ASP A 114 27.06 -7.68 -16.55
CA ASP A 114 26.13 -6.55 -16.51
C ASP A 114 26.57 -5.51 -15.46
N TYR A 115 27.84 -5.09 -15.57
CA TYR A 115 28.44 -3.94 -14.89
C TYR A 115 27.93 -2.65 -15.54
N GLY A 116 26.60 -2.48 -15.51
CA GLY A 116 25.95 -1.17 -15.53
C GLY A 116 25.52 -0.84 -14.11
N HIS A 117 25.48 0.44 -13.76
CA HIS A 117 24.95 0.89 -12.47
C HIS A 117 23.55 0.25 -12.32
N PRO A 118 23.25 -0.50 -11.23
CA PRO A 118 21.99 -1.25 -11.09
C PRO A 118 20.71 -0.41 -11.29
N PHE A 119 20.87 0.91 -11.28
CA PHE A 119 19.84 1.93 -11.22
C PHE A 119 19.59 2.61 -12.57
N GLU A 120 20.44 2.45 -13.59
CA GLU A 120 20.17 2.97 -14.95
C GLU A 120 19.08 2.18 -15.70
N MET A 121 18.67 1.02 -15.20
CA MET A 121 17.86 0.06 -15.95
C MET A 121 16.37 -0.02 -15.57
N VAL A 122 15.76 0.98 -14.91
CA VAL A 122 14.28 1.06 -14.95
C VAL A 122 13.91 1.98 -16.11
N THR A 123 13.49 1.39 -17.22
CA THR A 123 13.08 2.18 -18.39
C THR A 123 11.89 3.07 -18.03
N VAL A 124 11.74 4.21 -18.71
CA VAL A 124 10.58 5.12 -18.52
C VAL A 124 9.25 4.37 -18.68
N GLU A 125 9.19 3.42 -19.61
CA GLU A 125 8.01 2.60 -19.79
C GLU A 125 7.76 1.69 -18.58
N LYS A 126 8.80 1.05 -18.04
CA LYS A 126 8.68 0.20 -16.86
C LYS A 126 8.26 1.00 -15.63
N ALA A 127 8.83 2.18 -15.41
CA ALA A 127 8.42 3.09 -14.35
C ALA A 127 6.92 3.45 -14.43
N ARG A 128 6.43 3.82 -15.63
CA ARG A 128 5.00 4.09 -15.87
C ARG A 128 4.10 2.89 -15.56
N ARG A 129 4.52 1.68 -15.92
CA ARG A 129 3.77 0.44 -15.65
C ARG A 129 3.70 0.17 -14.14
N ILE A 130 4.83 0.27 -13.44
CA ILE A 130 4.91 0.09 -11.99
C ILE A 130 4.02 1.12 -11.26
N ARG A 131 4.03 2.37 -11.70
CA ARG A 131 3.15 3.41 -11.15
C ARG A 131 1.68 3.05 -11.27
N ARG A 132 1.22 2.70 -12.48
CA ARG A 132 -0.19 2.31 -12.71
C ARG A 132 -0.59 1.09 -11.88
N ALA A 133 0.31 0.12 -11.76
CA ALA A 133 0.11 -1.05 -10.94
C ALA A 133 -0.02 -0.69 -9.46
N ALA A 134 0.86 0.16 -8.94
CA ALA A 134 0.84 0.65 -7.56
C ALA A 134 -0.43 1.46 -7.24
N GLU A 135 -0.82 2.40 -8.12
CA GLU A 135 -2.06 3.18 -8.01
C GLU A 135 -3.28 2.27 -7.91
N THR A 136 -3.38 1.27 -8.80
CA THR A 136 -4.48 0.30 -8.78
C THR A 136 -4.45 -0.58 -7.53
N TRP A 137 -3.26 -1.02 -7.10
CA TRP A 137 -3.10 -1.84 -5.90
C TRP A 137 -3.51 -1.09 -4.62
N LEU A 138 -3.21 0.22 -4.56
CA LEU A 138 -3.59 1.12 -3.46
C LEU A 138 -5.07 1.46 -3.47
N ALA A 139 -5.70 1.63 -4.63
CA ALA A 139 -7.13 1.93 -4.73
C ALA A 139 -8.00 0.84 -4.05
N ALA A 140 -7.56 -0.42 -4.08
CA ALA A 140 -8.21 -1.52 -3.38
C ALA A 140 -7.94 -1.56 -1.86
N ARG A 141 -7.10 -0.66 -1.31
CA ARG A 141 -6.60 -0.69 0.08
C ARG A 141 -6.62 0.71 0.73
N PRO A 142 -7.81 1.23 1.09
CA PRO A 142 -7.94 2.56 1.69
C PRO A 142 -7.11 2.78 2.96
N ALA A 143 -6.89 1.72 3.75
CA ALA A 143 -6.07 1.80 4.97
C ALA A 143 -4.57 2.05 4.74
N LEU A 144 -4.10 2.02 3.49
CA LEU A 144 -2.72 2.29 3.11
C LEU A 144 -2.57 3.62 2.33
N ALA A 145 -3.66 4.35 2.09
CA ALA A 145 -3.68 5.53 1.23
C ALA A 145 -2.82 6.70 1.75
N ASP A 146 -2.71 6.84 3.07
CA ASP A 146 -1.97 7.93 3.72
C ASP A 146 -0.48 7.63 3.95
N LEU A 147 0.01 6.48 3.46
CA LEU A 147 1.41 6.08 3.66
C LEU A 147 2.34 6.81 2.67
N GLU A 148 3.58 7.03 3.12
CA GLU A 148 4.67 7.52 2.28
C GLU A 148 5.04 6.45 1.25
N VAL A 149 4.61 6.66 -0.01
CA VAL A 149 4.89 5.74 -1.12
C VAL A 149 6.28 5.98 -1.69
N ARG A 150 7.03 4.89 -1.88
CA ARG A 150 8.36 4.87 -2.50
C ARG A 150 8.44 3.76 -3.54
N PHE A 151 9.32 3.96 -4.50
CA PHE A 151 9.66 2.97 -5.52
C PHE A 151 11.17 2.69 -5.42
N GLU A 152 11.53 1.43 -5.21
CA GLU A 152 12.93 1.01 -5.08
C GLU A 152 13.24 -0.14 -6.06
N ALA A 153 14.37 -0.04 -6.75
CA ALA A 153 14.94 -1.17 -7.48
C ALA A 153 15.88 -1.92 -6.53
N LEU A 154 15.75 -3.23 -6.44
CA LEU A 154 16.57 -4.09 -5.61
C LEU A 154 17.38 -5.04 -6.51
N ALA A 155 18.68 -4.82 -6.60
CA ALA A 155 19.60 -5.71 -7.30
C ALA A 155 20.10 -6.80 -6.35
N VAL A 156 20.04 -8.04 -6.82
CA VAL A 156 20.41 -9.23 -6.07
C VAL A 156 21.56 -9.93 -6.82
N THR A 157 22.75 -9.95 -6.20
CA THR A 157 23.98 -10.57 -6.74
C THR A 157 24.44 -11.70 -5.81
N PRO A 158 25.39 -12.56 -6.20
CA PRO A 158 25.98 -13.54 -5.27
C PRO A 158 26.59 -12.91 -4.01
N GLU A 159 27.19 -11.72 -4.12
CA GLU A 159 27.90 -11.02 -3.04
C GLU A 159 26.95 -10.30 -2.08
N GLY A 160 25.74 -9.94 -2.54
CA GLY A 160 24.83 -9.19 -1.69
C GLY A 160 23.57 -8.70 -2.37
N VAL A 161 23.01 -7.66 -1.75
CA VAL A 161 21.80 -6.99 -2.20
C VAL A 161 22.02 -5.49 -2.12
N GLU A 162 21.72 -4.80 -3.21
CA GLU A 162 21.82 -3.35 -3.32
C GLU A 162 20.45 -2.76 -3.68
N ARG A 163 20.12 -1.58 -3.16
CA ARG A 163 18.84 -0.90 -3.45
C ARG A 163 19.05 0.55 -3.83
N ALA A 164 18.22 1.07 -4.72
CA ALA A 164 18.10 2.51 -4.92
C ALA A 164 16.66 2.94 -5.19
N PRO A 165 16.31 4.18 -4.79
CA PRO A 165 15.07 4.80 -5.21
C PRO A 165 15.08 5.08 -6.73
N PHE A 166 13.89 5.09 -7.33
CA PHE A 166 13.67 5.63 -8.68
C PHE A 166 12.35 6.39 -8.75
N ASP A 167 12.25 7.31 -9.69
CA ASP A 167 11.05 8.12 -9.92
C ASP A 167 10.11 7.46 -10.93
N VAL A 168 8.79 7.69 -10.79
CA VAL A 168 7.74 7.07 -11.61
C VAL A 168 6.63 8.02 -12.07
#